data_AF-A0A399ZCE4-F1
#
_entry.id   AF-A0A399ZCE4-F1
#
_cell.length_a   1.000
_cell.length_b   1.000
_cell.length_c   1.000
_cell.angle_alpha   90.00
_cell.angle_beta   90.00
_cell.angle_gamma   90.00
#
_symmetry.space_group_name_H-M   'P 1'
#
loop_
_entity.id
_entity.type
_entity.pdbx_description
1 polymer ?
#
loop_
_entity_poly.entity_id
_entity_poly.type
_entity_poly.pdbx_seq_one_letter_code
_entity_poly.pdbx_strand_id
1 'polypeptide(L)'
;TINEINTLRKHCSALKGGQLARAAAPATLVTLVLSDVVGSPLDVIASGPTVPDTSTWQDAWSVVEKYDLAEKLPPSIVQRLRAGLAGEIADTPKPGDPAFAGAHTLVVADNRVAAEAACKKAAEVGFHPLLLSTYIEGEASVIARVAVALAKEVQASSQPVAAPACLILGGETTVTLGADAGQGGRNQELALAAALGLEGSTGITVVSLATDGTDGPTDSAGGLADGTTVARGQALGLDAADHLRRHDAYPYLQAVQDLLVTGPTQTNVNDLVFVFVV
;
A
#
# COMPACT_ATOMS: atom_id res chain seq x y z
N THR A 1 12.64 8.83 -8.99
CA THR A 1 11.38 8.17 -8.59
C THR A 1 11.53 6.67 -8.71
N ILE A 2 10.57 5.88 -8.19
CA ILE A 2 10.62 4.41 -8.34
C ILE A 2 10.58 3.97 -9.81
N ASN A 3 9.83 4.69 -10.64
CA ASN A 3 9.74 4.40 -12.08
C ASN A 3 11.08 4.60 -12.78
N GLU A 4 11.83 5.66 -12.46
CA GLU A 4 13.17 5.90 -13.03
C GLU A 4 14.17 4.82 -12.61
N ILE A 5 14.12 4.38 -11.35
CA ILE A 5 14.94 3.26 -10.86
C ILE A 5 14.54 1.97 -11.59
N ASN A 6 13.24 1.72 -11.77
CA ASN A 6 12.73 0.55 -12.51
C ASN A 6 13.22 0.55 -13.95
N THR A 7 13.20 1.69 -14.63
CA THR A 7 13.74 1.83 -15.99
C THR A 7 15.19 1.36 -16.03
N LEU A 8 16.07 1.86 -15.16
CA LEU A 8 17.46 1.40 -15.09
C LEU A 8 17.58 -0.10 -14.77
N ARG A 9 16.82 -0.59 -13.78
CA ARG A 9 16.84 -2.00 -13.35
C ARG A 9 16.42 -2.96 -14.45
N LYS A 10 15.38 -2.62 -15.23
CA LYS A 10 14.89 -3.42 -16.37
C LYS A 10 15.98 -3.55 -17.44
N HIS A 11 16.58 -2.43 -17.81
CA HIS A 11 17.63 -2.35 -18.84
C HIS A 11 18.95 -3.00 -18.42
N CYS A 12 19.21 -3.15 -17.12
CA CYS A 12 20.39 -3.83 -16.59
C CYS A 12 20.15 -5.29 -16.20
N SER A 13 18.98 -5.86 -16.51
CA SER A 13 18.62 -7.23 -16.10
C SER A 13 18.50 -8.18 -17.29
N ALA A 14 18.78 -9.46 -17.03
CA ALA A 14 18.49 -10.56 -17.94
C ALA A 14 17.05 -11.10 -17.82
N LEU A 15 16.29 -10.69 -16.79
CA LEU A 15 14.96 -11.26 -16.49
C LEU A 15 13.84 -10.21 -16.42
N LYS A 16 14.13 -9.00 -15.95
CA LYS A 16 13.13 -7.94 -15.77
C LYS A 16 12.70 -7.32 -17.11
N GLY A 17 11.59 -6.59 -17.10
CA GLY A 17 11.08 -5.87 -18.27
C GLY A 17 10.76 -6.78 -19.44
N GLY A 18 10.01 -7.85 -19.21
CA GLY A 18 9.58 -8.80 -20.24
C GLY A 18 10.63 -9.84 -20.65
N GLN A 19 11.88 -9.74 -20.19
CA GLN A 19 12.95 -10.63 -20.66
C GLN A 19 12.74 -12.09 -20.26
N LEU A 20 12.05 -12.37 -19.14
CA LEU A 20 11.66 -13.74 -18.81
C LEU A 20 10.62 -14.29 -19.80
N ALA A 21 9.65 -13.48 -20.24
CA ALA A 21 8.73 -13.88 -21.31
C ALA A 21 9.49 -14.16 -22.61
N ARG A 22 10.45 -13.30 -22.99
CA ARG A 22 11.32 -13.52 -24.15
C ARG A 22 12.13 -14.81 -24.05
N ALA A 23 12.66 -15.13 -22.87
CA ALA A 23 13.44 -16.35 -22.65
C ALA A 23 12.57 -17.62 -22.66
N ALA A 24 11.31 -17.52 -22.25
CA ALA A 24 10.36 -18.64 -22.26
C ALA A 24 9.76 -18.89 -23.66
N ALA A 25 9.68 -17.85 -24.50
CA ALA A 25 9.11 -17.97 -25.83
C ALA A 25 9.80 -19.06 -26.68
N PRO A 26 9.04 -19.88 -27.44
CA PRO A 26 7.60 -19.78 -27.71
C PRO A 26 6.72 -20.58 -26.72
N ALA A 27 7.26 -21.07 -25.60
CA ALA A 27 6.48 -21.83 -24.64
C ALA A 27 5.36 -20.99 -24.00
N THR A 28 4.28 -21.64 -23.58
CA THR A 28 3.22 -20.99 -22.82
C THR A 28 3.75 -20.62 -21.43
N LEU A 29 3.61 -19.35 -21.06
CA LEU A 29 4.00 -18.81 -19.78
C LEU A 29 2.76 -18.33 -19.03
N VAL A 30 2.50 -18.87 -17.84
CA VAL A 30 1.40 -18.43 -16.97
C VAL A 30 1.99 -17.81 -15.71
N THR A 31 1.71 -16.52 -15.50
CA THR A 31 2.15 -15.77 -14.32
C THR A 31 0.96 -15.54 -13.39
N LEU A 32 1.05 -16.03 -12.16
CA LEU A 32 0.09 -15.76 -11.10
C LEU A 32 0.70 -14.72 -10.16
N VAL A 33 0.03 -13.58 -10.00
CA VAL A 33 0.55 -12.42 -9.29
C VAL A 33 -0.21 -12.23 -7.98
N LEU A 34 0.54 -12.15 -6.88
CA LEU A 34 0.10 -11.59 -5.62
C LEU A 34 0.71 -10.17 -5.54
N SER A 35 -0.15 -9.16 -5.57
CA SER A 35 0.27 -7.76 -5.65
C SER A 35 0.29 -7.09 -4.28
N ASP A 36 1.46 -6.59 -3.92
CA ASP A 36 1.72 -5.69 -2.80
C ASP A 36 1.89 -4.23 -3.25
N VAL A 37 1.45 -3.90 -4.46
CA VAL A 37 1.52 -2.54 -5.02
C VAL A 37 0.12 -2.02 -5.26
N VAL A 38 -0.18 -0.83 -4.74
CA VAL A 38 -1.46 -0.15 -4.94
C VAL A 38 -1.79 -0.05 -6.44
N GLY A 39 -3.01 -0.49 -6.80
CA GLY A 39 -3.48 -0.52 -8.18
C GLY A 39 -2.96 -1.66 -9.06
N SER A 40 -2.09 -2.53 -8.52
CA SER A 40 -1.53 -3.71 -9.19
C SER A 40 -0.88 -3.46 -10.57
N PRO A 41 -0.04 -2.41 -10.76
CA PRO A 41 0.65 -2.16 -12.03
C PRO A 41 1.69 -3.26 -12.32
N LEU A 42 1.40 -4.12 -13.29
CA LEU A 42 2.18 -5.33 -13.57
C LEU A 42 3.64 -5.06 -13.99
N ASP A 43 3.93 -3.91 -14.59
CA ASP A 43 5.28 -3.51 -15.03
C ASP A 43 6.17 -3.04 -13.88
N VAL A 44 5.55 -2.66 -12.75
CA VAL A 44 6.23 -2.30 -11.51
C VAL A 44 6.46 -3.54 -10.64
N ILE A 45 5.47 -4.43 -10.54
CA ILE A 45 5.54 -5.66 -9.73
C ILE A 45 6.69 -6.54 -10.22
N ALA A 46 7.65 -6.83 -9.33
CA ALA A 46 8.90 -7.53 -9.67
C ALA A 46 9.70 -6.92 -10.85
N SER A 47 9.43 -5.65 -11.20
CA SER A 47 9.89 -4.98 -12.43
C SER A 47 9.43 -5.68 -13.73
N GLY A 48 8.24 -6.26 -13.71
CA GLY A 48 7.53 -6.78 -14.88
C GLY A 48 8.31 -7.80 -15.71
N PRO A 49 8.80 -8.92 -15.15
CA PRO A 49 9.64 -9.87 -15.90
C PRO A 49 8.89 -10.56 -17.04
N THR A 50 7.56 -10.68 -16.94
CA THR A 50 6.72 -11.41 -17.89
C THR A 50 5.76 -10.51 -18.68
N VAL A 51 5.88 -9.18 -18.51
CA VAL A 51 5.02 -8.20 -19.17
C VAL A 51 5.84 -7.20 -20.00
N PRO A 52 5.23 -6.50 -20.96
CA PRO A 52 5.92 -5.51 -21.78
C PRO A 52 6.52 -4.38 -20.96
N ASP A 53 7.67 -3.89 -21.41
CA ASP A 53 8.30 -2.69 -20.91
C ASP A 53 8.13 -1.54 -21.91
N THR A 54 7.50 -0.45 -21.50
CA THR A 54 7.29 0.74 -22.35
C THR A 54 8.48 1.70 -22.34
N SER A 55 9.39 1.58 -21.37
CA SER A 55 10.61 2.39 -21.30
C SER A 55 11.67 1.88 -22.26
N THR A 56 12.59 2.73 -22.67
CA THR A 56 13.62 2.46 -23.68
C THR A 56 15.04 2.65 -23.14
N TRP A 57 16.04 2.24 -23.92
CA TRP A 57 17.44 2.59 -23.63
C TRP A 57 17.66 4.10 -23.46
N GLN A 58 16.94 4.92 -24.25
CA GLN A 58 17.01 6.38 -24.15
C GLN A 58 16.47 6.87 -22.81
N ASP A 59 15.33 6.34 -22.36
CA ASP A 59 14.77 6.69 -21.05
C ASP A 59 15.72 6.30 -19.92
N ALA A 60 16.34 5.12 -20.02
CA ALA A 60 17.33 4.66 -19.05
C ALA A 60 18.55 5.59 -19.00
N TRP A 61 19.08 6.01 -20.15
CA TRP A 61 20.21 6.94 -20.20
C TRP A 61 19.84 8.34 -19.69
N SER A 62 18.65 8.84 -20.02
CA SER A 62 18.17 10.13 -19.52
C SER A 62 18.08 10.17 -17.99
N VAL A 63 17.84 9.05 -17.31
CA VAL A 63 17.96 8.97 -15.83
C VAL A 63 19.42 9.13 -15.39
N VAL A 64 20.37 8.52 -16.09
CA VAL A 64 21.80 8.67 -15.79
C VAL A 64 22.25 10.12 -15.91
N GLU A 65 21.81 10.81 -16.96
CA GLU A 65 22.12 12.23 -17.20
C GLU A 65 21.45 13.13 -16.17
N LYS A 66 20.15 12.94 -15.93
CA LYS A 66 19.36 13.75 -14.99
C LYS A 66 19.98 13.82 -13.59
N TYR A 67 20.64 12.75 -13.15
CA TYR A 67 21.20 12.61 -11.81
C TYR A 67 22.75 12.64 -11.77
N ASP A 68 23.40 13.00 -12.88
CA ASP A 68 24.86 13.03 -13.02
C ASP A 68 25.52 11.73 -12.50
N LEU A 69 25.03 10.59 -13.00
CA LEU A 69 25.43 9.26 -12.53
C LEU A 69 26.50 8.60 -13.39
N ALA A 70 26.82 9.15 -14.57
CA ALA A 70 27.71 8.51 -15.53
C ALA A 70 29.10 8.16 -14.97
N GLU A 71 29.65 8.99 -14.09
CA GLU A 71 30.95 8.75 -13.43
C GLU A 71 30.82 8.00 -12.10
N LYS A 72 29.61 7.89 -11.56
CA LYS A 72 29.33 7.24 -10.26
C LYS A 72 28.93 5.78 -10.41
N LEU A 73 28.41 5.39 -11.57
CA LEU A 73 28.00 4.02 -11.86
C LEU A 73 29.20 3.14 -12.21
N PRO A 74 29.13 1.82 -11.93
CA PRO A 74 30.15 0.88 -12.36
C PRO A 74 30.36 0.94 -13.88
N PRO A 75 31.62 0.85 -14.39
CA PRO A 75 31.91 0.95 -15.82
C PRO A 75 31.11 -0.03 -16.69
N SER A 76 30.84 -1.23 -16.18
CA SER A 76 30.05 -2.26 -16.86
C SER A 76 28.60 -1.83 -17.14
N ILE A 77 27.99 -1.08 -16.23
CA ILE A 77 26.62 -0.56 -16.40
C ILE A 77 26.61 0.54 -17.45
N VAL A 78 27.56 1.48 -17.37
CA VAL A 78 27.69 2.58 -18.34
C VAL A 78 27.94 2.03 -19.75
N GLN A 79 28.85 1.05 -19.89
CA GLN A 79 29.14 0.41 -21.17
C GLN A 79 27.89 -0.27 -21.73
N ARG A 80 27.14 -1.01 -20.91
CA ARG A 80 25.90 -1.66 -21.33
C ARG A 80 24.85 -0.66 -21.83
N LEU A 81 24.62 0.43 -21.09
CA LEU A 81 23.65 1.45 -21.48
C LEU A 81 24.04 2.11 -22.81
N ARG A 82 25.33 2.44 -22.99
CA ARG A 82 25.84 3.00 -24.24
C ARG A 82 25.72 2.04 -25.42
N ALA A 83 26.00 0.76 -25.23
CA ALA A 83 25.80 -0.28 -26.24
C ALA A 83 24.31 -0.40 -26.63
N GLY A 84 23.40 -0.28 -25.65
CA GLY A 84 21.95 -0.19 -25.89
C GLY A 84 21.56 1.01 -26.75
N LEU A 85 22.06 2.21 -26.42
CA LEU A 85 21.83 3.43 -27.21
C LEU A 85 22.39 3.34 -28.64
N ALA A 86 23.52 2.66 -28.81
CA ALA A 86 24.12 2.41 -30.12
C ALA A 86 23.37 1.35 -30.95
N GLY A 87 22.34 0.70 -30.38
CA GLY A 87 21.58 -0.36 -31.03
C GLY A 87 22.29 -1.71 -31.08
N GLU A 88 23.40 -1.87 -30.36
CA GLU A 88 24.18 -3.11 -30.30
C GLU A 88 23.47 -4.19 -29.46
N ILE A 89 22.64 -3.77 -28.51
CA ILE A 89 21.84 -4.63 -27.65
C ILE A 89 20.37 -4.33 -27.91
N ALA A 90 19.61 -5.36 -28.28
CA ALA A 90 18.16 -5.26 -28.42
C ALA A 90 17.53 -4.74 -27.12
N ASP A 91 16.58 -3.84 -27.26
CA ASP A 91 15.85 -3.26 -26.13
C ASP A 91 14.98 -4.33 -25.41
N THR A 92 14.47 -3.99 -24.23
CA THR A 92 13.48 -4.81 -23.52
C THR A 92 12.24 -5.04 -24.42
N PRO A 93 11.60 -6.22 -24.36
CA PRO A 93 10.38 -6.50 -25.12
C PRO A 93 9.31 -5.42 -24.98
N LYS A 94 8.89 -4.86 -26.11
CA LYS A 94 7.89 -3.79 -26.18
C LYS A 94 6.49 -4.38 -26.34
N PRO A 95 5.42 -3.58 -26.12
CA PRO A 95 4.07 -4.00 -26.46
C PRO A 95 3.99 -4.49 -27.92
N GLY A 96 3.45 -5.69 -28.13
CA GLY A 96 3.38 -6.33 -29.44
C GLY A 96 4.57 -7.22 -29.82
N ASP A 97 5.61 -7.34 -28.97
CA ASP A 97 6.70 -8.30 -29.19
C ASP A 97 6.13 -9.75 -29.22
N PRO A 98 6.49 -10.57 -30.23
CA PRO A 98 6.02 -11.96 -30.34
C PRO A 98 6.31 -12.82 -29.10
N ALA A 99 7.29 -12.45 -28.27
CA ALA A 99 7.56 -13.08 -26.98
C ALA A 99 6.33 -13.19 -26.07
N PHE A 100 5.36 -12.29 -26.23
CA PHE A 100 4.14 -12.25 -25.41
C PHE A 100 2.98 -13.08 -25.96
N ALA A 101 3.11 -13.68 -27.16
CA ALA A 101 2.00 -14.40 -27.80
C ALA A 101 1.48 -15.59 -26.95
N GLY A 102 2.36 -16.23 -26.18
CA GLY A 102 2.02 -17.32 -25.25
C GLY A 102 2.06 -16.93 -23.78
N ALA A 103 2.20 -15.63 -23.46
CA ALA A 103 2.31 -15.14 -22.09
C ALA A 103 0.94 -14.70 -21.55
N HIS A 104 0.58 -15.24 -20.39
CA HIS A 104 -0.65 -14.93 -19.67
C HIS A 104 -0.30 -14.47 -18.25
N THR A 105 -0.89 -13.37 -17.81
CA THR A 105 -0.69 -12.83 -16.46
C THR A 105 -2.03 -12.64 -15.79
N LEU A 106 -2.16 -13.17 -14.57
CA LEU A 106 -3.36 -13.08 -13.75
C LEU A 106 -3.00 -12.59 -12.35
N VAL A 107 -3.62 -11.50 -11.91
CA VAL A 107 -3.57 -11.09 -10.50
C VAL A 107 -4.56 -11.97 -9.74
N VAL A 108 -4.02 -12.83 -8.86
CA VAL A 108 -4.81 -13.79 -8.07
C VAL A 108 -5.09 -13.29 -6.65
N ALA A 109 -4.30 -12.33 -6.19
CA ALA A 109 -4.49 -11.66 -4.90
C ALA A 109 -3.94 -10.23 -4.99
N ASP A 110 -4.74 -9.28 -4.52
CA ASP A 110 -4.37 -7.88 -4.33
C ASP A 110 -5.29 -7.24 -3.28
N ASN A 111 -5.10 -5.95 -3.03
CA ASN A 111 -5.86 -5.21 -2.04
C ASN A 111 -7.37 -5.22 -2.35
N ARG A 112 -7.74 -5.18 -3.64
CA ARG A 112 -9.14 -5.22 -4.07
C ARG A 112 -9.80 -6.55 -3.74
N VAL A 113 -9.14 -7.66 -4.02
CA VAL A 113 -9.64 -8.99 -3.64
C VAL A 113 -9.88 -9.08 -2.13
N ALA A 114 -8.95 -8.55 -1.32
CA ALA A 114 -9.11 -8.53 0.13
C ALA A 114 -10.25 -7.62 0.60
N ALA A 115 -10.38 -6.42 0.03
CA ALA A 115 -11.44 -5.47 0.34
C ALA A 115 -12.84 -6.00 -0.05
N GLU A 116 -12.96 -6.66 -1.20
CA GLU A 116 -14.21 -7.30 -1.65
C GLU A 116 -14.60 -8.49 -0.76
N ALA A 117 -13.61 -9.28 -0.32
CA ALA A 117 -13.84 -10.33 0.67
C ALA A 117 -14.34 -9.76 2.01
N ALA A 118 -13.79 -8.62 2.44
CA ALA A 118 -14.27 -7.92 3.62
C ALA A 118 -15.68 -7.35 3.45
N CYS A 119 -16.03 -6.80 2.27
CA CYS A 119 -17.39 -6.36 1.96
C CYS A 119 -18.39 -7.52 2.11
N LYS A 120 -18.07 -8.68 1.52
CA LYS A 120 -18.90 -9.88 1.62
C LYS A 120 -19.06 -10.28 3.08
N LYS A 121 -17.97 -10.29 3.85
CA LYS A 121 -18.03 -10.67 5.26
C LYS A 121 -18.86 -9.70 6.10
N ALA A 122 -18.73 -8.40 5.87
CA ALA A 122 -19.52 -7.37 6.54
C ALA A 122 -21.03 -7.54 6.29
N ALA A 123 -21.42 -7.84 5.04
CA ALA A 123 -22.82 -8.15 4.70
C ALA A 123 -23.33 -9.41 5.43
N GLU A 124 -22.51 -10.48 5.49
CA GLU A 124 -22.86 -11.71 6.21
C GLU A 124 -23.09 -11.50 7.70
N VAL A 125 -22.40 -10.53 8.32
CA VAL A 125 -22.56 -10.20 9.74
C VAL A 125 -23.53 -9.05 10.00
N GLY A 126 -24.30 -8.63 8.98
CA GLY A 126 -25.43 -7.72 9.14
C GLY A 126 -25.15 -6.23 8.94
N PHE A 127 -23.96 -5.85 8.46
CA PHE A 127 -23.67 -4.47 8.06
C PHE A 127 -23.99 -4.23 6.59
N HIS A 128 -24.26 -2.98 6.22
CA HIS A 128 -24.28 -2.51 4.84
C HIS A 128 -22.86 -2.10 4.43
N PRO A 129 -22.13 -2.90 3.63
CA PRO A 129 -20.78 -2.56 3.21
C PRO A 129 -20.78 -1.49 2.12
N LEU A 130 -19.81 -0.59 2.17
CA LEU A 130 -19.48 0.32 1.08
C LEU A 130 -17.96 0.39 0.89
N LEU A 131 -17.46 -0.21 -0.20
CA LEU A 131 -16.07 -0.04 -0.62
C LEU A 131 -15.89 1.34 -1.25
N LEU A 132 -15.16 2.23 -0.59
CA LEU A 132 -14.92 3.59 -1.06
C LEU A 132 -13.79 3.66 -2.07
N SER A 133 -12.66 2.98 -1.81
CA SER A 133 -11.51 2.95 -2.71
C SER A 133 -10.55 1.84 -2.32
N THR A 134 -9.74 1.39 -3.29
CA THR A 134 -8.57 0.50 -3.11
C THR A 134 -7.27 1.21 -3.55
N TYR A 135 -7.33 2.54 -3.66
CA TYR A 135 -6.26 3.44 -4.11
C TYR A 135 -5.96 4.51 -3.05
N ILE A 136 -6.23 4.22 -1.77
CA ILE A 136 -5.92 5.17 -0.70
C ILE A 136 -4.41 5.28 -0.56
N GLU A 137 -3.90 6.49 -0.72
CA GLU A 137 -2.51 6.87 -0.49
C GLU A 137 -2.47 8.23 0.21
N GLY A 138 -1.37 8.52 0.89
CA GLY A 138 -1.14 9.78 1.61
C GLY A 138 -0.97 9.60 3.12
N GLU A 139 -0.86 10.72 3.83
CA GLU A 139 -0.55 10.72 5.26
C GLU A 139 -1.67 10.07 6.09
N ALA A 140 -1.32 9.08 6.91
CA ALA A 140 -2.23 8.28 7.72
C ALA A 140 -3.17 9.13 8.58
N SER A 141 -2.63 10.15 9.25
CA SER A 141 -3.42 11.07 10.08
C SER A 141 -4.41 11.94 9.29
N VAL A 142 -4.14 12.19 8.00
CA VAL A 142 -5.06 12.90 7.09
C VAL A 142 -6.21 11.98 6.70
N ILE A 143 -5.89 10.75 6.30
CA ILE A 143 -6.89 9.74 5.93
C ILE A 143 -7.82 9.43 7.10
N ALA A 144 -7.29 9.35 8.33
CA ALA A 144 -8.09 9.20 9.55
C ALA A 144 -9.18 10.27 9.69
N ARG A 145 -8.84 11.55 9.46
CA ARG A 145 -9.83 12.65 9.56
C ARG A 145 -10.93 12.53 8.51
N VAL A 146 -10.59 12.08 7.30
CA VAL A 146 -11.57 11.81 6.24
C VAL A 146 -12.49 10.65 6.63
N ALA A 147 -11.91 9.55 7.13
CA ALA A 147 -12.68 8.39 7.60
C ALA A 147 -13.66 8.76 8.71
N VAL A 148 -13.22 9.55 9.70
CA VAL A 148 -14.08 10.05 10.78
C VAL A 148 -15.18 10.97 10.27
N ALA A 149 -14.88 11.87 9.33
CA ALA A 149 -15.89 12.75 8.75
C ALA A 149 -16.99 11.94 8.02
N LEU A 150 -16.60 10.94 7.24
CA LEU A 150 -17.54 10.03 6.57
C LEU A 150 -18.38 9.22 7.57
N ALA A 151 -17.77 8.76 8.67
CA ALA A 151 -18.49 8.04 9.72
C ALA A 151 -19.59 8.91 10.35
N LYS A 152 -19.26 10.17 10.67
CA LYS A 152 -20.20 11.14 11.24
C LYS A 152 -21.31 11.49 10.25
N GLU A 153 -21.01 11.59 8.96
CA GLU A 153 -22.03 11.79 7.93
C GLU A 153 -23.00 10.62 7.87
N VAL A 154 -22.49 9.38 7.83
CA VAL A 154 -23.33 8.17 7.88
C VAL A 154 -24.22 8.15 9.11
N GLN A 155 -23.68 8.48 10.29
CA GLN A 155 -24.46 8.53 11.53
C GLN A 155 -25.54 9.62 11.51
N ALA A 156 -25.22 10.81 10.97
CA ALA A 156 -26.12 11.95 10.98
C ALA A 156 -27.22 11.87 9.91
N SER A 157 -26.92 11.32 8.73
CA SER A 157 -27.79 11.40 7.55
C SER A 157 -28.12 10.06 6.90
N SER A 158 -27.51 8.95 7.35
CA SER A 158 -27.60 7.63 6.69
C SER A 158 -27.13 7.66 5.23
N GLN A 159 -26.23 8.58 4.89
CA GLN A 159 -25.59 8.68 3.58
C GLN A 159 -24.06 8.56 3.72
N PRO A 160 -23.36 8.05 2.70
CA PRO A 160 -23.88 7.47 1.45
C PRO A 160 -24.49 6.06 1.62
N VAL A 161 -24.48 5.51 2.84
CA VAL A 161 -25.01 4.20 3.18
C VAL A 161 -25.71 4.26 4.53
N ALA A 162 -26.79 3.51 4.73
CA ALA A 162 -27.54 3.49 5.97
C ALA A 162 -26.85 2.64 7.06
N ALA A 163 -26.92 3.07 8.32
CA ALA A 163 -26.51 2.24 9.45
C ALA A 163 -27.41 0.99 9.60
N PRO A 164 -26.90 -0.16 10.09
CA PRO A 164 -25.50 -0.41 10.47
C PRO A 164 -24.60 -0.49 9.24
N ALA A 165 -23.59 0.36 9.15
CA ALA A 165 -22.74 0.52 7.98
C ALA A 165 -21.30 0.07 8.25
N CYS A 166 -20.64 -0.45 7.22
CA CYS A 166 -19.21 -0.72 7.21
C CYS A 166 -18.59 -0.05 5.97
N LEU A 167 -17.91 1.07 6.16
CA LEU A 167 -17.13 1.67 5.07
C LEU A 167 -15.78 0.95 5.01
N ILE A 168 -15.37 0.56 3.81
CA ILE A 168 -14.10 -0.12 3.57
C ILE A 168 -13.24 0.76 2.69
N LEU A 169 -12.01 1.00 3.13
CA LEU A 169 -10.98 1.65 2.36
C LEU A 169 -9.75 0.75 2.30
N GLY A 170 -9.09 0.70 1.16
CA GLY A 170 -7.87 -0.06 0.97
C GLY A 170 -6.83 0.74 0.18
N GLY A 171 -5.57 0.40 0.37
CA GLY A 171 -4.44 1.10 -0.22
C GLY A 171 -3.20 1.00 0.68
N GLU A 172 -2.34 2.01 0.66
CA GLU A 172 -1.17 2.08 1.53
C GLU A 172 -0.89 3.53 1.95
N THR A 173 -1.04 3.80 3.24
CA THR A 173 -0.78 5.15 3.77
C THR A 173 0.69 5.33 4.13
N THR A 174 1.09 6.58 4.36
CA THR A 174 2.44 6.91 4.83
C THR A 174 2.41 7.70 6.12
N VAL A 175 3.55 7.68 6.81
CA VAL A 175 3.83 8.59 7.92
C VAL A 175 5.12 9.31 7.60
N THR A 176 5.06 10.64 7.55
CA THR A 176 6.27 11.45 7.44
C THR A 176 6.93 11.60 8.80
N LEU A 177 7.95 10.77 9.06
CA LEU A 177 8.67 10.75 10.34
C LEU A 177 9.62 11.94 10.51
N GLY A 178 9.62 12.53 11.70
CA GLY A 178 10.67 13.44 12.17
C GLY A 178 11.94 12.72 12.64
N ALA A 179 12.98 13.48 13.00
CA ALA A 179 14.26 12.93 13.44
C ALA A 179 14.18 12.07 14.72
N ASP A 180 13.29 12.46 15.64
CA ASP A 180 13.09 11.82 16.95
C ASP A 180 11.69 11.18 17.05
N ALA A 181 11.31 10.42 16.02
CA ALA A 181 10.03 9.70 16.01
C ALA A 181 10.01 8.59 17.07
N GLY A 182 8.86 8.43 17.72
CA GLY A 182 8.56 7.34 18.65
C GLY A 182 8.31 6.02 17.94
N GLN A 183 7.61 5.11 18.61
CA GLN A 183 7.28 3.81 18.06
C GLN A 183 5.83 3.78 17.53
N GLY A 184 5.67 3.32 16.30
CA GLY A 184 4.36 3.17 15.67
C GLY A 184 4.46 2.76 14.21
N GLY A 185 3.30 2.61 13.58
CA GLY A 185 3.16 2.40 12.15
C GLY A 185 2.01 3.22 11.58
N ARG A 186 1.84 3.16 10.27
CA ARG A 186 0.83 3.95 9.53
C ARG A 186 -0.60 3.60 9.95
N ASN A 187 -0.90 2.33 10.19
CA ASN A 187 -2.23 1.89 10.62
C ASN A 187 -2.53 2.28 12.07
N GLN A 188 -1.53 2.18 12.95
CA GLN A 188 -1.61 2.66 14.33
C GLN A 188 -1.76 4.18 14.39
N GLU A 189 -1.04 4.92 13.56
CA GLU A 189 -1.16 6.37 13.46
C GLU A 189 -2.53 6.80 12.95
N LEU A 190 -3.09 6.08 11.96
CA LEU A 190 -4.46 6.29 11.48
C LEU A 190 -5.46 6.05 12.61
N ALA A 191 -5.34 4.94 13.35
CA ALA A 191 -6.23 4.63 14.47
C ALA A 191 -6.17 5.71 15.57
N LEU A 192 -4.97 6.11 16.01
CA LEU A 192 -4.82 7.15 17.04
C LEU A 192 -5.36 8.52 16.58
N ALA A 193 -5.12 8.89 15.31
CA ALA A 193 -5.69 10.11 14.74
C ALA A 193 -7.22 10.03 14.64
N ALA A 194 -7.78 8.85 14.34
CA ALA A 194 -9.22 8.64 14.34
C ALA A 194 -9.81 8.76 15.76
N ALA A 195 -9.13 8.24 16.78
CA ALA A 195 -9.55 8.36 18.18
C ALA A 195 -9.75 9.83 18.60
N LEU A 196 -8.81 10.71 18.23
CA LEU A 196 -8.93 12.16 18.47
C LEU A 196 -10.15 12.76 17.77
N GLY A 197 -10.44 12.33 16.54
CA GLY A 197 -11.62 12.81 15.80
C GLY A 197 -12.95 12.26 16.33
N LEU A 198 -12.91 11.12 17.03
CA LEU A 198 -14.07 10.42 17.55
C LEU A 198 -14.37 10.72 19.02
N GLU A 199 -13.52 11.45 19.74
CA GLU A 199 -13.68 11.72 21.18
C GLU A 199 -15.13 12.07 21.55
N GLY A 200 -15.72 11.28 22.46
CA GLY A 200 -17.09 11.45 22.94
C GLY A 200 -18.21 10.98 21.98
N SER A 201 -17.86 10.53 20.77
CA SER A 201 -18.82 9.93 19.83
C SER A 201 -19.25 8.55 20.30
N THR A 202 -20.46 8.13 19.92
CA THR A 202 -20.98 6.79 20.22
C THR A 202 -21.30 6.07 18.91
N GLY A 203 -21.29 4.74 18.92
CA GLY A 203 -21.69 3.94 17.75
C GLY A 203 -20.76 4.03 16.54
N ILE A 204 -19.54 4.57 16.68
CA ILE A 204 -18.54 4.62 15.61
C ILE A 204 -17.26 3.95 16.07
N THR A 205 -16.73 3.05 15.24
CA THR A 205 -15.44 2.40 15.45
C THR A 205 -14.65 2.40 14.14
N VAL A 206 -13.38 2.80 14.21
CA VAL A 206 -12.42 2.73 13.11
C VAL A 206 -11.40 1.65 13.42
N VAL A 207 -11.10 0.78 12.45
CA VAL A 207 -10.05 -0.23 12.54
C VAL A 207 -9.15 -0.06 11.32
N SER A 208 -7.84 0.00 11.53
CA SER A 208 -6.84 0.05 10.45
C SER A 208 -5.86 -1.09 10.63
N LEU A 209 -5.52 -1.80 9.56
CA LEU A 209 -4.59 -2.92 9.60
C LEU A 209 -3.76 -3.08 8.34
N ALA A 210 -2.53 -3.55 8.53
CA ALA A 210 -1.66 -4.10 7.50
C ALA A 210 -1.95 -5.59 7.32
N THR A 211 -2.15 -6.02 6.08
CA THR A 211 -2.54 -7.41 5.77
C THR A 211 -1.42 -8.43 5.97
N ASP A 212 -0.17 -7.99 6.10
CA ASP A 212 0.99 -8.82 6.46
C ASP A 212 1.10 -9.13 7.96
N GLY A 213 0.29 -8.44 8.76
CA GLY A 213 0.26 -8.57 10.20
C GLY A 213 1.29 -7.72 10.95
N THR A 214 2.01 -6.82 10.26
CA THR A 214 3.03 -5.96 10.86
C THR A 214 2.89 -4.51 10.39
N ASP A 215 2.79 -3.57 11.31
CA ASP A 215 2.65 -2.14 11.05
C ASP A 215 3.81 -1.37 11.69
N GLY A 216 4.67 -0.79 10.85
CA GLY A 216 5.92 -0.17 11.29
C GLY A 216 6.88 -1.18 11.95
N PRO A 217 7.87 -0.72 12.74
CA PRO A 217 8.77 -1.57 13.50
C PRO A 217 8.11 -2.07 14.80
N THR A 218 6.97 -2.75 14.68
CA THR A 218 6.17 -3.27 15.81
C THR A 218 5.71 -4.70 15.58
N ASP A 219 5.09 -5.33 16.57
CA ASP A 219 4.47 -6.66 16.48
C ASP A 219 2.94 -6.61 16.26
N SER A 220 2.40 -5.41 16.04
CA SER A 220 0.99 -5.17 15.78
C SER A 220 0.74 -5.01 14.28
N ALA A 221 -0.41 -5.48 13.80
CA ALA A 221 -0.88 -5.23 12.44
C ALA A 221 -1.49 -3.83 12.28
N GLY A 222 -1.78 -3.13 13.38
CA GLY A 222 -2.45 -1.84 13.33
C GLY A 222 -3.15 -1.49 14.63
N GLY A 223 -4.33 -0.89 14.55
CA GLY A 223 -5.09 -0.50 15.73
C GLY A 223 -6.58 -0.26 15.47
N LEU A 224 -7.32 -0.19 16.55
CA LEU A 224 -8.74 0.19 16.59
C LEU A 224 -8.92 1.48 17.38
N ALA A 225 -10.00 2.21 17.09
CA ALA A 225 -10.33 3.43 17.79
C ALA A 225 -11.84 3.65 17.80
N ASP A 226 -12.35 4.09 18.95
CA ASP A 226 -13.72 4.52 19.16
C ASP A 226 -13.76 5.83 19.96
N GLY A 227 -14.96 6.33 20.25
CA GLY A 227 -15.12 7.59 20.99
C GLY A 227 -14.70 7.54 22.46
N THR A 228 -14.36 6.38 23.00
CA THR A 228 -13.89 6.20 24.39
C THR A 228 -12.37 6.09 24.49
N THR A 229 -11.69 5.84 23.38
CA THR A 229 -10.24 5.58 23.30
C THR A 229 -9.41 6.69 23.96
N VAL A 230 -9.72 7.95 23.66
CA VAL A 230 -9.02 9.12 24.25
C VAL A 230 -9.24 9.20 25.77
N ALA A 231 -10.48 9.00 26.22
CA ALA A 231 -10.82 9.04 27.65
C ALA A 231 -10.13 7.92 28.45
N ARG A 232 -9.98 6.73 27.85
CA ARG A 232 -9.21 5.62 28.46
C ARG A 232 -7.73 6.00 28.62
N GLY A 233 -7.12 6.65 27.63
CA GLY A 233 -5.73 7.13 27.74
C GLY A 233 -5.56 8.25 28.77
N GLN A 234 -6.49 9.22 28.81
CA GLN A 234 -6.48 10.29 29.81
C GLN A 234 -6.56 9.74 31.24
N ALA A 235 -7.38 8.71 31.47
CA ALA A 235 -7.47 8.04 32.78
C ALA A 235 -6.14 7.37 33.22
N LEU A 236 -5.25 7.09 32.26
CA LEU A 236 -3.90 6.56 32.49
C LEU A 236 -2.82 7.66 32.51
N GLY A 237 -3.21 8.94 32.39
CA GLY A 237 -2.28 10.07 32.33
C GLY A 237 -1.57 10.24 30.98
N LEU A 238 -2.11 9.66 29.91
CA LEU A 238 -1.55 9.75 28.55
C LEU A 238 -2.24 10.85 27.73
N ASP A 239 -1.47 11.54 26.89
CA ASP A 239 -1.96 12.55 25.94
C ASP A 239 -1.91 11.99 24.50
N ALA A 240 -3.10 11.70 23.94
CA ALA A 240 -3.24 11.18 22.58
C ALA A 240 -2.64 12.11 21.51
N ALA A 241 -2.81 13.43 21.67
CA ALA A 241 -2.34 14.41 20.70
C ALA A 241 -0.81 14.51 20.72
N ASP A 242 -0.19 14.44 21.91
CA ASP A 242 1.27 14.40 22.04
C ASP A 242 1.85 13.11 21.44
N HIS A 243 1.27 11.95 21.74
CA HIS A 243 1.68 10.66 21.18
C HIS A 243 1.59 10.66 19.65
N LEU A 244 0.49 11.17 19.09
CA LEU A 244 0.33 11.31 17.64
C LEU A 244 1.40 12.22 17.04
N ARG A 245 1.63 13.40 17.64
CA ARG A 245 2.61 14.39 17.16
C ARG A 245 4.04 13.86 17.17
N ARG A 246 4.37 12.94 18.08
CA ARG A 246 5.70 12.32 18.19
C ARG A 246 5.81 10.98 17.46
N HIS A 247 4.80 10.57 16.67
CA HIS A 247 4.74 9.26 15.99
C HIS A 247 4.92 8.08 16.96
N ASP A 248 4.34 8.20 18.16
CA ASP A 248 4.46 7.26 19.26
C ASP A 248 3.12 6.55 19.53
N ALA A 249 2.46 6.13 18.46
CA ALA A 249 1.11 5.57 18.51
C ALA A 249 1.07 4.17 19.16
N TYR A 250 2.13 3.37 19.00
CA TYR A 250 2.20 2.01 19.54
C TYR A 250 2.01 1.96 21.06
N PRO A 251 2.84 2.65 21.90
CA PRO A 251 2.68 2.57 23.34
C PRO A 251 1.35 3.14 23.84
N TYR A 252 0.79 4.14 23.15
CA TYR A 252 -0.53 4.68 23.50
C TYR A 252 -1.62 3.61 23.31
N LEU A 253 -1.72 3.06 22.10
CA LEU A 253 -2.73 2.05 21.76
C LEU A 253 -2.54 0.77 22.59
N GLN A 254 -1.29 0.41 22.91
CA GLN A 254 -1.00 -0.70 23.80
C GLN A 254 -1.60 -0.48 25.19
N ALA A 255 -1.39 0.71 25.77
CA ALA A 255 -1.85 1.04 27.12
C ALA A 255 -3.37 1.01 27.24
N VAL A 256 -4.09 1.42 26.20
CA VAL A 256 -5.57 1.40 26.15
C VAL A 256 -6.15 0.09 25.60
N GLN A 257 -5.30 -0.88 25.25
CA GLN A 257 -5.64 -2.20 24.72
C GLN A 257 -6.34 -2.18 23.34
N ASP A 258 -5.92 -1.25 22.48
CA ASP A 258 -6.50 -1.02 21.16
C ASP A 258 -5.57 -1.40 20.00
N LEU A 259 -4.47 -2.11 20.28
CA LEU A 259 -3.64 -2.71 19.23
C LEU A 259 -4.35 -3.90 18.59
N LEU A 260 -4.16 -4.05 17.28
CA LEU A 260 -4.61 -5.23 16.55
C LEU A 260 -3.44 -6.18 16.29
N VAL A 261 -3.35 -7.25 17.08
CA VAL A 261 -2.26 -8.25 16.96
C VAL A 261 -2.77 -9.51 16.26
N THR A 262 -2.38 -9.70 15.01
CA THR A 262 -2.71 -10.91 14.23
C THR A 262 -1.60 -11.96 14.22
N GLY A 263 -0.35 -11.53 14.49
CA GLY A 263 0.84 -12.27 14.10
C GLY A 263 1.07 -12.23 12.58
N PRO A 264 2.17 -12.84 12.10
CA PRO A 264 2.50 -12.84 10.68
C PRO A 264 1.49 -13.65 9.87
N THR A 265 0.83 -13.00 8.92
CA THR A 265 -0.22 -13.64 8.09
C THR A 265 0.35 -14.40 6.91
N GLN A 266 1.64 -14.20 6.60
CA GLN A 266 2.35 -14.78 5.46
C GLN A 266 1.79 -14.36 4.08
N THR A 267 1.12 -13.20 4.03
CA THR A 267 0.69 -12.55 2.78
C THR A 267 0.92 -11.04 2.87
N ASN A 268 0.84 -10.30 1.78
CA ASN A 268 0.84 -8.84 1.82
C ASN A 268 0.09 -8.30 0.60
N VAL A 269 -1.02 -7.61 0.86
CA VAL A 269 -1.79 -6.87 -0.14
C VAL A 269 -2.12 -5.46 0.39
N ASN A 270 -1.15 -4.86 1.10
CA ASN A 270 -1.19 -3.54 1.72
C ASN A 270 -2.19 -3.43 2.89
N ASP A 271 -2.84 -2.27 3.05
CA ASP A 271 -3.67 -1.94 4.21
C ASP A 271 -5.17 -2.02 3.92
N LEU A 272 -5.95 -2.27 4.97
CA LEU A 272 -7.39 -2.10 5.00
C LEU A 272 -7.81 -1.25 6.20
N VAL A 273 -8.77 -0.35 5.96
CA VAL A 273 -9.44 0.48 6.97
C VAL A 273 -10.92 0.15 6.94
N PHE A 274 -11.47 -0.15 8.11
CA PHE A 274 -12.89 -0.39 8.34
C PHE A 274 -13.46 0.69 9.23
N VAL A 275 -14.58 1.28 8.82
CA VAL A 275 -15.32 2.27 9.60
C VAL A 275 -16.71 1.71 9.85
N PHE A 276 -16.95 1.26 11.07
CA PHE A 276 -18.23 0.74 11.52
C PHE A 276 -19.06 1.87 12.11
N VAL A 277 -20.32 1.97 11.69
CA VAL A 277 -21.30 2.91 12.23
C VAL A 277 -22.57 2.13 12.57
N VAL A 278 -23.05 2.22 13.81
CA VAL A 278 -24.25 1.52 14.32
C VAL A 278 -25.29 2.48 14.86
#